data_AF-X1D4L9-F1
#
_entry.id   AF-X1D4L9-F1
#
_cell.length_a   1.000
_cell.length_b   1.000
_cell.length_c   1.000
_cell.angle_alpha   90.00
_cell.angle_beta   90.00
_cell.angle_gamma   90.00
#
_symmetry.space_group_name_H-M   'P 1'
#
loop_
_entity.id
_entity.type
_entity.pdbx_description
1 polymer ?
#
loop_
_entity_poly.entity_id
_entity_poly.type
_entity_poly.pdbx_seq_one_letter_code
_entity_poly.pdbx_strand_id
1 'polypeptide(L)'
;MLRKDEAAGAENADALLKGIRIIYDQMLDILKSHGVEQIKALGETFNPALHEAMMQKAEPDRKENIVLEEFQKGYKINDRVIRPSKVIVNTLTSEQVAQQQEQEEADLQEQTTDEPTNTD
;
A
#
# COMPACT_ATOMS: atom_id res chain seq x y z
N MET A 1 36.95 -6.69 -22.59
CA MET A 1 36.21 -7.88 -23.07
C MET A 1 35.30 -8.39 -21.94
N LEU A 2 34.36 -7.56 -21.50
CA LEU A 2 33.35 -7.81 -20.45
C LEU A 2 32.09 -7.06 -20.91
N ARG A 3 30.88 -7.63 -20.74
CA ARG A 3 29.53 -7.13 -21.14
C ARG A 3 28.87 -7.73 -22.40
N LYS A 4 29.02 -9.01 -22.72
CA LYS A 4 28.10 -9.67 -23.68
C LYS A 4 27.10 -10.62 -23.03
N ASP A 5 27.46 -11.23 -21.90
CA ASP A 5 26.60 -12.23 -21.24
C ASP A 5 25.46 -11.62 -20.40
N GLU A 6 25.66 -10.45 -19.76
CA GLU A 6 24.59 -9.77 -18.99
C GLU A 6 23.43 -9.28 -19.87
N ALA A 7 23.71 -8.74 -21.07
CA ALA A 7 22.69 -8.21 -21.96
C ALA A 7 21.79 -9.33 -22.52
N ALA A 8 22.37 -10.48 -22.87
CA ALA A 8 21.61 -11.65 -23.34
C ALA A 8 20.74 -12.26 -22.23
N GLY A 9 21.21 -12.24 -20.96
CA GLY A 9 20.41 -12.66 -19.82
C GLY A 9 19.21 -11.75 -19.56
N ALA A 10 19.42 -10.43 -19.66
CA ALA A 10 18.37 -9.43 -19.48
C ALA A 10 17.29 -9.50 -20.58
N GLU A 11 17.69 -9.62 -21.86
CA GLU A 11 16.72 -9.74 -22.97
C GLU A 11 15.83 -10.99 -22.86
N ASN A 12 16.41 -12.11 -22.38
CA ASN A 12 15.64 -13.34 -22.13
C ASN A 12 14.67 -13.19 -20.95
N ALA A 13 15.06 -12.46 -19.90
CA ALA A 13 14.18 -12.18 -18.76
C ALA A 13 13.00 -11.28 -19.18
N ASP A 14 13.24 -10.26 -20.00
CA ASP A 14 12.19 -9.39 -20.53
C ASP A 14 11.20 -10.14 -21.44
N ALA A 15 11.73 -11.03 -22.31
CA ALA A 15 10.89 -11.88 -23.15
C ALA A 15 10.01 -12.82 -22.31
N LEU A 16 10.56 -13.41 -21.24
CA LEU A 16 9.81 -14.24 -20.31
C LEU A 16 8.74 -13.44 -19.56
N LEU A 17 9.10 -12.27 -19.03
CA LEU A 17 8.17 -11.38 -18.33
C LEU A 17 7.00 -10.98 -19.23
N LYS A 18 7.27 -10.68 -20.50
CA LYS A 18 6.25 -10.39 -21.51
C LYS A 18 5.34 -11.60 -21.74
N GLY A 19 5.91 -12.80 -21.88
CA GLY A 19 5.14 -14.04 -22.03
C GLY A 19 4.20 -14.30 -20.85
N ILE A 20 4.72 -14.15 -19.62
CA ILE A 20 3.94 -14.30 -18.38
C ILE A 20 2.82 -13.26 -18.33
N ARG A 21 3.10 -12.01 -18.70
CA ARG A 21 2.09 -10.94 -18.73
C ARG A 21 0.95 -11.24 -19.71
N ILE A 22 1.26 -11.76 -20.89
CA ILE A 22 0.24 -12.18 -21.87
C ILE A 22 -0.66 -13.27 -21.29
N ILE A 23 -0.08 -14.28 -20.64
CA ILE A 23 -0.86 -15.38 -20.02
C ILE A 23 -1.73 -14.83 -18.88
N TYR A 24 -1.18 -13.92 -18.07
CA TYR A 24 -1.92 -13.26 -16.99
C TYR A 24 -3.13 -12.48 -17.52
N ASP A 25 -2.94 -11.66 -18.56
CA ASP A 25 -4.02 -10.88 -19.17
C ASP A 25 -5.11 -11.79 -19.76
N GLN A 26 -4.71 -12.86 -20.47
CA GLN A 26 -5.65 -13.87 -20.99
C GLN A 26 -6.45 -14.56 -19.89
N MET A 27 -5.81 -14.90 -18.77
CA MET A 27 -6.48 -15.49 -17.62
C MET A 27 -7.55 -14.54 -17.06
N LEU A 28 -7.23 -13.24 -16.94
CA LEU A 28 -8.17 -12.24 -16.49
C LEU A 28 -9.37 -12.07 -17.43
N ASP A 29 -9.12 -12.12 -18.75
CA ASP A 29 -10.18 -12.04 -19.74
C ASP A 29 -11.15 -13.23 -19.66
N ILE A 30 -10.62 -14.44 -19.44
CA ILE A 30 -11.44 -15.65 -19.22
C ILE A 30 -12.26 -15.52 -17.93
N LEU A 31 -11.67 -15.04 -16.84
CA LEU A 31 -12.40 -14.82 -15.59
C LEU A 31 -13.55 -13.82 -15.80
N LYS A 32 -13.27 -12.72 -16.50
CA LYS A 32 -14.26 -11.69 -16.81
C LYS A 32 -15.39 -12.23 -17.69
N SER A 33 -15.10 -13.10 -18.66
CA SER A 33 -16.15 -13.72 -19.49
C SER A 33 -17.09 -14.62 -18.68
N HIS A 34 -16.65 -15.11 -17.52
CA HIS A 34 -17.46 -15.87 -16.57
C HIS A 34 -18.08 -14.99 -15.46
N GLY A 35 -17.99 -13.66 -15.58
CA GLY A 35 -18.56 -12.69 -14.63
C GLY A 35 -17.71 -12.45 -13.38
N VAL A 36 -16.48 -12.95 -13.34
CA VAL A 36 -15.54 -12.73 -12.24
C VAL A 36 -14.71 -11.47 -12.52
N GLU A 37 -14.76 -10.50 -11.62
CA GLU A 37 -14.06 -9.23 -11.75
C GLU A 37 -13.13 -8.99 -10.56
N GLN A 38 -12.01 -8.30 -10.83
CA GLN A 38 -11.13 -7.81 -9.78
C GLN A 38 -11.78 -6.65 -9.01
N ILE A 39 -11.65 -6.67 -7.69
CA ILE A 39 -12.04 -5.56 -6.83
C ILE A 39 -10.95 -4.49 -6.95
N LYS A 40 -11.33 -3.27 -7.35
CA LYS A 40 -10.44 -2.12 -7.33
C LYS A 40 -10.39 -1.60 -5.89
N ALA A 41 -9.26 -1.82 -5.22
CA ALA A 41 -9.09 -1.38 -3.84
C ALA A 41 -8.17 -0.16 -3.72
N LEU A 42 -7.05 -0.12 -4.45
CA LEU A 42 -6.05 0.95 -4.34
C LEU A 42 -6.64 2.34 -4.60
N GLY A 43 -6.55 3.24 -3.62
CA GLY A 43 -7.06 4.61 -3.73
C GLY A 43 -8.58 4.75 -3.57
N GLU A 44 -9.30 3.65 -3.31
CA GLU A 44 -10.74 3.68 -3.00
C GLU A 44 -10.96 3.78 -1.48
N THR A 45 -12.16 4.21 -1.09
CA THR A 45 -12.58 4.17 0.31
C THR A 45 -12.66 2.72 0.79
N PHE A 46 -12.16 2.46 2.00
CA PHE A 46 -12.22 1.14 2.58
C PHE A 46 -13.68 0.70 2.83
N ASN A 47 -14.02 -0.50 2.38
CA ASN A 47 -15.33 -1.09 2.57
C ASN A 47 -15.15 -2.51 3.15
N PRO A 48 -15.58 -2.77 4.41
CA PRO A 48 -15.48 -4.09 5.03
C PRO A 48 -16.16 -5.23 4.26
N ALA A 49 -17.15 -4.93 3.41
CA ALA A 49 -17.80 -5.94 2.58
C ALA A 49 -16.92 -6.41 1.41
N LEU A 50 -15.96 -5.60 0.97
CA LEU A 50 -15.11 -5.85 -0.19
C LEU A 50 -13.63 -6.06 0.18
N HIS A 51 -13.21 -5.51 1.31
CA HIS A 51 -11.81 -5.37 1.69
C HIS A 51 -11.55 -5.96 3.08
N GLU A 52 -10.38 -6.56 3.25
CA GLU A 52 -9.84 -7.07 4.51
C GLU A 52 -8.61 -6.22 4.86
N ALA A 53 -8.72 -5.41 5.92
CA ALA A 53 -7.62 -4.55 6.36
C ALA A 53 -6.57 -5.39 7.11
N MET A 54 -5.38 -5.51 6.54
CA MET A 54 -4.27 -6.26 7.14
C MET A 54 -3.46 -5.39 8.10
N MET A 55 -3.25 -4.13 7.73
CA MET A 55 -2.47 -3.16 8.48
C MET A 55 -3.10 -1.78 8.35
N GLN A 56 -2.78 -0.94 9.31
CA GLN A 56 -3.15 0.47 9.30
C GLN A 56 -1.85 1.28 9.23
N LYS A 57 -1.84 2.31 8.39
CA LYS A 57 -0.71 3.23 8.28
C LYS A 57 -1.21 4.66 8.43
N ALA A 58 -0.34 5.49 8.95
CA ALA A 58 -0.53 6.91 9.12
C ALA A 58 0.14 7.65 7.94
N GLU A 59 -0.64 8.14 6.98
CA GLU A 59 -0.15 9.05 5.94
C GLU A 59 -0.92 10.37 5.93
N PRO A 60 -0.29 11.50 6.33
CA PRO A 60 -0.96 12.80 6.44
C PRO A 60 -1.35 13.40 5.08
N ASP A 61 -0.66 13.00 4.01
CA ASP A 61 -0.90 13.49 2.64
C ASP A 61 -2.10 12.83 1.95
N ARG A 62 -2.75 11.87 2.61
CA ARG A 62 -3.84 11.06 2.06
C ARG A 62 -5.10 11.20 2.91
N LYS A 63 -6.25 11.00 2.27
CA LYS A 63 -7.54 11.03 2.95
C LYS A 63 -7.62 9.91 3.99
N GLU A 64 -8.34 10.17 5.07
CA GLU A 64 -8.68 9.15 6.06
C GLU A 64 -9.50 8.02 5.42
N ASN A 65 -9.36 6.80 5.94
CA ASN A 65 -10.17 5.63 5.56
C ASN A 65 -10.03 5.23 4.09
N ILE A 66 -8.95 5.67 3.42
CA ILE A 66 -8.61 5.29 2.07
C ILE A 66 -7.67 4.09 2.09
N VAL A 67 -7.78 3.23 1.08
CA VAL A 67 -6.80 2.17 0.85
C VAL A 67 -5.52 2.78 0.28
N LEU A 68 -4.44 2.69 1.06
CA LEU A 68 -3.12 3.18 0.68
C LEU A 68 -2.40 2.19 -0.24
N GLU A 69 -2.51 0.90 0.07
CA GLU A 69 -1.85 -0.17 -0.68
C GLU A 69 -2.73 -1.42 -0.74
N GLU A 70 -2.62 -2.17 -1.84
CA GLU A 70 -3.29 -3.46 -2.01
C GLU A 70 -2.25 -4.58 -2.05
N PHE A 71 -2.20 -5.36 -0.96
CA PHE A 71 -1.28 -6.48 -0.82
C PHE A 71 -1.71 -7.69 -1.66
N GLN A 72 -3.02 -7.90 -1.79
CA GLN A 72 -3.59 -8.99 -2.56
C GLN A 72 -4.88 -8.57 -3.25
N LYS A 73 -4.96 -8.77 -4.57
CA LYS A 73 -6.16 -8.52 -5.38
C LYS A 73 -7.36 -9.29 -4.86
N GLY A 74 -8.48 -8.62 -4.64
CA GLY A 74 -9.78 -9.24 -4.38
C GLY A 74 -10.50 -9.58 -5.68
N TYR A 75 -11.44 -10.53 -5.61
CA TYR A 75 -12.27 -10.93 -6.74
C TYR A 75 -13.72 -11.12 -6.30
N LYS A 76 -14.64 -10.67 -7.15
CA LYS A 76 -16.08 -10.82 -6.97
C LYS A 76 -16.70 -11.44 -8.22
N ILE A 77 -17.82 -12.13 -8.06
CA ILE A 77 -18.68 -12.58 -9.16
C ILE A 77 -20.03 -11.90 -9.02
N ASN A 78 -20.37 -11.05 -9.99
CA ASN A 78 -21.50 -10.12 -9.86
C ASN A 78 -21.40 -9.32 -8.54
N ASP A 79 -22.36 -9.47 -7.64
CA ASP A 79 -22.40 -8.80 -6.33
C ASP A 79 -21.83 -9.65 -5.18
N ARG A 80 -21.41 -10.89 -5.45
CA ARG A 80 -20.88 -11.79 -4.43
C ARG A 80 -19.36 -11.76 -4.40
N VAL A 81 -18.78 -11.40 -3.26
CA VAL A 81 -17.33 -11.47 -3.04
C VAL A 81 -16.88 -12.92 -2.94
N ILE A 82 -15.94 -13.32 -3.80
CA ILE A 82 -15.29 -14.65 -3.74
C ILE A 82 -14.10 -14.57 -2.78
N ARG A 83 -13.32 -13.49 -2.91
CA ARG A 83 -12.18 -13.20 -2.04
C ARG A 83 -12.08 -11.69 -1.82
N PRO A 84 -12.04 -11.20 -0.57
CA PRO A 84 -11.82 -9.79 -0.31
C PRO A 84 -10.40 -9.36 -0.73
N SER A 85 -10.23 -8.08 -1.08
CA SER A 85 -8.89 -7.50 -1.29
C SER A 85 -8.21 -7.32 0.05
N LYS A 86 -6.96 -7.79 0.18
CA LYS A 86 -6.15 -7.52 1.38
C LYS A 86 -5.45 -6.18 1.22
N VAL A 87 -5.71 -5.26 2.13
CA VAL A 87 -5.36 -3.85 1.97
C VAL A 87 -4.69 -3.28 3.21
N ILE A 88 -3.95 -2.19 3.00
CA ILE A 88 -3.46 -1.30 4.06
C ILE A 88 -4.30 -0.03 4.00
N VAL A 89 -4.86 0.37 5.15
CA VAL A 89 -5.78 1.51 5.24
C VAL A 89 -5.18 2.68 6.00
N ASN A 90 -5.57 3.90 5.64
CA ASN A 90 -5.17 5.10 6.36
C ASN A 90 -6.07 5.34 7.58
N THR A 91 -5.47 5.49 8.77
CA THR A 91 -6.23 5.72 10.02
C THR A 91 -5.99 7.05 10.70
N LEU A 92 -5.28 7.99 10.07
CA LEU A 92 -5.16 9.34 10.62
C LEU A 92 -6.35 10.22 10.22
N THR A 93 -7.04 10.77 11.23
CA THR A 93 -7.81 12.01 11.07
C THR A 93 -6.83 13.19 11.06
N SER A 94 -7.17 14.25 10.32
CA SER A 94 -6.40 15.51 10.28
C SER A 94 -6.15 16.13 11.68
N GLU A 95 -6.97 15.79 12.67
CA GLU A 95 -6.89 16.29 14.04
C GLU A 95 -5.85 15.53 14.89
N GLN A 96 -5.61 14.24 14.63
CA GLN A 96 -4.67 13.41 15.39
C GLN A 96 -3.20 13.62 14.98
N VAL A 97 -2.96 14.02 13.73
CA VAL A 97 -1.62 14.38 13.23
C VAL A 97 -1.13 15.66 13.88
N ALA A 98 -2.00 16.67 14.01
CA ALA A 98 -1.67 17.94 14.65
C ALA A 98 -1.33 17.74 16.14
N GLN A 99 -2.08 16.89 16.84
CA GLN A 99 -1.85 16.61 18.26
C GLN A 99 -0.55 15.83 18.52
N GLN A 100 -0.18 14.89 17.64
CA GLN A 100 1.09 14.17 17.75
C GLN A 100 2.30 15.06 17.45
N GLN A 101 2.19 15.97 16.49
CA GLN A 101 3.25 16.94 16.18
C GLN A 101 3.43 17.97 17.30
N GLU A 102 2.34 18.48 17.88
CA GLU A 102 2.40 19.40 19.03
C GLU A 102 2.98 18.73 20.28
N GLN A 103 2.74 17.43 20.49
CA GLN A 103 3.30 16.67 21.61
C GLN A 103 4.78 16.33 21.41
N GLU A 104 5.22 16.00 20.20
CA GLU A 104 6.64 15.80 19.89
C GLU A 104 7.45 17.12 20.01
N GLU A 105 6.88 18.26 19.61
CA GLU A 105 7.53 19.57 19.79
C GLU A 105 7.59 20.03 21.25
N ALA A 106 6.63 19.63 22.10
CA ALA A 106 6.63 19.93 23.53
C ALA A 106 7.68 19.10 24.31
N ASP A 107 7.81 17.80 24.01
CA ASP A 107 8.77 16.91 24.67
C ASP A 107 10.24 17.29 24.36
N LEU A 108 10.50 17.91 23.20
CA LEU A 108 11.84 18.39 22.82
C LEU A 108 12.28 19.67 23.55
N GLN A 109 11.34 20.46 24.11
CA GLN A 109 11.66 21.73 24.81
C GLN A 109 11.92 21.53 26.31
N GLU A 110 11.45 20.44 26.92
CA GLU A 110 11.68 20.16 28.34
C GLU A 110 13.06 19.54 28.64
N GLN A 111 13.83 19.09 27.63
CA GLN A 111 15.15 18.47 27.82
C GLN A 111 16.34 19.44 27.85
N THR A 112 16.17 20.74 27.60
CA THR A 112 17.31 21.69 27.52
C THR A 112 17.54 22.56 28.76
N THR A 113 16.82 22.39 29.88
CA THR A 113 16.91 23.33 31.02
C THR A 113 17.74 22.91 32.24
N ASP A 114 18.34 21.72 32.29
CA ASP A 114 19.23 21.36 33.42
C ASP A 114 20.72 21.29 33.02
N GLU A 115 21.34 22.46 32.81
CA GLU A 115 22.76 22.63 33.13
C GLU A 115 22.86 23.28 34.52
N PRO A 116 23.22 22.54 35.60
CA PRO A 116 23.60 23.18 36.85
C PRO A 116 24.96 23.86 36.66
N THR A 117 24.94 25.19 36.64
CA THR A 117 26.13 26.03 36.81
C THR A 117 26.71 25.74 38.20
N ASN A 118 27.70 24.84 38.30
CA ASN A 118 28.46 24.69 39.53
C ASN A 118 29.68 25.63 39.48
N THR A 119 29.52 26.77 40.14
CA THR A 119 30.59 27.65 40.56
C THR A 119 31.04 27.19 41.94
N ASP A 120 32.26 26.64 42.06
CA ASP A 120 33.23 26.92 43.13
C ASP A 120 34.62 26.37 42.74
#